data_AF-A0A9E3XZB1-F1
#
_entry.id   AF-A0A9E3XZB1-F1
#
_cell.length_a   1.000
_cell.length_b   1.000
_cell.length_c   1.000
_cell.angle_alpha   90.00
_cell.angle_beta   90.00
_cell.angle_gamma   90.00
#
_symmetry.space_group_name_H-M   'P 1'
#
loop_
_entity.id
_entity.type
_entity.pdbx_description
1 polymer ?
#
loop_
_entity_poly.entity_id
_entity_poly.type
_entity_poly.pdbx_seq_one_letter_code
_entity_poly.pdbx_strand_id
1 'polypeptide(L)' 'MGGVQPVVGVLALQGAFAAHERALAQVGVATRQVRVPAQLDGLDGLVMPGGESTTMS' A
#
# COMPACT_ATOMS: atom_id res chain seq x y z
N MET A 1 4.95 -13.10 22.35
CA MET A 1 4.15 -12.02 21.75
C MET A 1 3.94 -12.35 20.28
N GLY A 2 2.86 -13.09 19.96
CA GLY A 2 2.49 -13.34 18.57
C GLY A 2 1.82 -12.09 18.02
N GLY A 3 2.60 -11.11 17.59
CA GLY A 3 2.06 -9.93 16.91
C GLY A 3 1.48 -10.39 15.58
N VAL A 4 0.21 -10.09 15.34
CA VAL A 4 -0.38 -10.18 14.00
C VAL A 4 0.50 -9.36 13.07
N GLN A 5 1.03 -9.97 12.01
CA GLN A 5 1.79 -9.22 11.01
C GLN A 5 0.79 -8.34 10.25
N PRO A 6 0.88 -7.00 10.36
CA PRO A 6 -0.10 -6.13 9.73
C PRO A 6 -0.01 -6.26 8.21
N VAL A 7 -1.16 -6.30 7.56
CA VAL A 7 -1.29 -6.31 6.11
C VAL A 7 -1.65 -4.90 5.65
N VAL A 8 -0.71 -4.25 4.97
CA VAL A 8 -0.87 -2.88 4.47
C VAL A 8 -1.16 -2.89 2.97
N GLY A 9 -2.27 -2.30 2.57
CA GLY A 9 -2.58 -2.08 1.17
C GLY A 9 -1.70 -0.97 0.59
N VAL A 10 -1.26 -1.12 -0.65
CA VAL A 10 -0.62 -0.04 -1.41
C VAL A 10 -1.47 0.20 -2.66
N LEU A 11 -2.00 1.42 -2.78
CA LEU A 11 -2.83 1.79 -3.92
C LEU A 11 -2.00 1.78 -5.20
N ALA A 12 -2.32 0.88 -6.14
CA ALA A 12 -1.58 0.68 -7.38
C ALA A 12 -2.35 1.22 -8.61
N LEU A 13 -3.02 2.37 -8.44
CA LEU A 13 -3.77 3.06 -9.50
C LEU A 13 -2.89 3.93 -10.38
N GLN A 14 -1.80 4.47 -9.84
CA GLN A 14 -0.79 5.23 -10.57
C GLN A 14 0.60 4.67 -10.26
N GLY A 15 1.63 5.09 -11.00
CA GLY A 15 3.01 4.69 -10.73
C GLY A 15 3.48 5.06 -9.31
N ALA A 16 4.71 4.67 -8.95
CA ALA A 16 5.35 4.94 -7.64
C ALA A 16 4.93 4.08 -6.42
N PHE A 17 4.13 3.02 -6.58
CA PHE A 17 3.85 2.07 -5.48
C PHE A 17 5.05 1.17 -5.10
N ALA A 18 5.93 0.82 -6.05
CA ALA A 18 7.02 -0.14 -5.84
C ALA A 18 8.05 0.29 -4.79
N ALA A 19 8.28 1.60 -4.63
CA ALA A 19 9.16 2.13 -3.59
C ALA A 19 8.57 1.90 -2.18
N HIS A 20 7.25 2.08 -2.04
CA HIS A 20 6.53 1.87 -0.79
C HIS A 20 6.48 0.38 -0.42
N GLU A 21 6.24 -0.51 -1.39
CA GLU A 21 6.28 -1.96 -1.16
C GLU A 21 7.66 -2.41 -0.65
N ARG A 22 8.74 -1.91 -1.27
CA ARG A 22 10.11 -2.21 -0.84
C ARG A 22 10.41 -1.68 0.56
N ALA A 23 9.99 -0.47 0.88
CA ALA A 23 10.18 0.13 2.20
C ALA A 23 9.43 -0.67 3.29
N LEU A 24 8.18 -1.07 3.02
CA LEU A 24 7.38 -1.88 3.95
C LEU A 24 7.94 -3.29 4.13
N ALA A 25 8.46 -3.90 3.06
CA ALA A 25 9.11 -5.20 3.15
C ALA A 25 10.38 -5.16 4.03
N GLN A 26 11.14 -4.07 4.02
CA GLN A 26 12.34 -3.91 4.87
C GLN A 26 12.04 -3.87 6.36
N VAL A 27 10.83 -3.46 6.75
CA VAL A 27 10.37 -3.44 8.15
C VAL A 27 9.53 -4.66 8.52
N GLY A 28 9.45 -5.66 7.63
CA GLY A 28 8.73 -6.92 7.88
C GLY A 28 7.20 -6.83 7.76
N VAL A 29 6.69 -5.79 7.09
CA VAL A 29 5.24 -5.59 6.89
C VAL A 29 4.79 -6.24 5.59
N ALA A 30 3.70 -7.01 5.65
CA ALA A 30 3.11 -7.61 4.46
C ALA A 30 2.35 -6.54 3.65
N THR A 31 2.53 -6.54 2.33
CA THR A 31 1.88 -5.57 1.45
C THR A 31 0.92 -6.23 0.47
N ARG A 32 -0.16 -5.52 0.14
CA ARG A 32 -1.13 -5.94 -0.89
C ARG A 32 -1.39 -4.80 -1.86
N GLN A 33 -1.27 -5.05 -3.15
CA GLN A 33 -1.68 -4.06 -4.16
C GLN A 33 -3.19 -3.88 -4.17
N VAL A 34 -3.65 -2.64 -4.05
CA VAL A 34 -5.06 -2.26 -4.12
C VAL A 34 -5.30 -1.52 -5.43
N ARG A 35 -6.14 -2.10 -6.29
CA ARG A 35 -6.59 -1.54 -7.57
C ARG A 35 -8.10 -1.36 -7.62
N VAL A 36 -8.84 -2.12 -6.80
CA VAL A 36 -10.29 -2.02 -6.66
C VAL A 36 -10.69 -1.94 -5.17
N PRO A 37 -11.84 -1.33 -4.84
CA PRO A 37 -12.28 -1.19 -3.45
C PRO A 37 -12.41 -2.51 -2.69
N ALA A 38 -12.81 -3.61 -3.36
CA ALA A 38 -12.90 -4.93 -2.74
C ALA A 38 -11.57 -5.48 -2.20
N GLN A 39 -10.42 -4.93 -2.62
CA GLN A 39 -9.11 -5.33 -2.10
C GLN A 39 -8.74 -4.63 -0.79
N LEU A 40 -9.55 -3.67 -0.34
CA LEU A 40 -9.41 -3.00 0.95
C LEU A 40 -9.81 -3.90 2.12
N ASP A 41 -10.60 -4.94 1.85
CA ASP A 41 -11.09 -5.85 2.89
C ASP A 41 -9.93 -6.64 3.51
N GLY A 42 -9.88 -6.62 4.85
CA GLY A 42 -8.86 -7.33 5.63
C GLY A 42 -7.49 -6.66 5.63
N LEU A 43 -7.40 -5.37 5.30
CA LEU A 43 -6.20 -4.56 5.49
C LEU A 43 -6.19 -3.87 6.85
N ASP A 44 -5.02 -3.79 7.47
CA ASP A 44 -4.78 -3.03 8.70
C ASP A 44 -4.43 -1.56 8.40
N GLY A 45 -4.11 -1.25 7.15
CA GLY A 45 -3.79 0.11 6.70
C GLY A 45 -3.72 0.23 5.19
N LEU A 46 -3.74 1.47 4.69
CA LEU A 46 -3.65 1.79 3.26
C LEU A 46 -2.60 2.89 3.03
N VAL A 47 -1.65 2.61 2.15
CA VAL A 47 -0.71 3.57 1.58
C VAL A 47 -1.28 4.09 0.28
N MET A 48 -1.46 5.41 0.22
CA MET A 48 -1.72 6.13 -1.03
C MET A 48 -0.39 6.69 -1.55
N PRO A 49 0.24 6.05 -2.56
CA PRO A 49 1.45 6.60 -3.14
C PRO A 49 1.11 7.89 -3.87
N GLY A 50 1.97 8.90 -3.72
CA GLY A 50 1.87 10.12 -4.51
C GLY A 50 2.36 9.88 -5.94
N GLY A 51 1.55 10.23 -6.92
CA GLY A 51 2.03 10.84 -8.16
C GLY A 51 1.99 12.35 -7.95
N GLU A 52 2.87 13.11 -8.58
CA GLU A 52 2.95 14.57 -8.50
C GLU A 52 1.58 15.23 -8.26
N SER A 53 1.51 16.13 -7.27
CA SER A 53 0.31 16.84 -6.80
C SER A 53 -0.36 17.76 -7.85
N THR A 54 -0.16 17.46 -9.13
CA THR A 54 -0.56 18.22 -10.32
C THR A 54 -1.27 17.38 -11.39
N THR A 55 -1.65 16.12 -11.12
CA THR A 55 -2.53 15.35 -12.04
C THR A 55 -4.03 15.62 -11.79
N MET A 56 -4.37 16.88 -11.51
CA MET A 56 -5.69 17.44 -11.82
C MET A 56 -5.42 18.59 -12.80
N SER A 57 -5.73 18.37 -14.07
CA SER A 57 -5.94 19.43 -15.07
C SER A 57 -7.33 19.25 -15.65
#